data_AF-A0A7C5NBD0-F1
#
_entry.id   AF-A0A7C5NBD0-F1
#
_cell.length_a   1.000
_cell.length_b   1.000
_cell.length_c   1.000
_cell.angle_alpha   90.00
_cell.angle_beta   90.00
_cell.angle_gamma   90.00
#
_symmetry.space_group_name_H-M   'P 1'
#
loop_
_entity.id
_entity.type
_entity.pdbx_description
1 polymer ?
#
loop_
_entity_poly.entity_id
_entity_poly.type
_entity_poly.pdbx_seq_one_letter_code
_entity_poly.pdbx_strand_id
1 'polypeptide(L)'
;LKHRGQVKPVGTLSIPPNSSITDTVKMTILNTGWHEAELNITDYPVQFDDSYYFTFNVAEEINVLVINEGATNKYLNASLAGIKFFKLTNLQSRNLDYSKLSNYQLIVINDIVSITSGLAAELTQYVENGGNLLVFPAYNANIDLYKNFLNNLGANELQAFENIEKTVSDINTDEFVFADVFENRKSNLKLPVTQGNFKLSNFASRRAEALLTYRDGTTYLGKYKKGQGDLYLCAAPLNEKYNNLVRSGEIFIPMLYKMSISTGRKPKIAYTISRDELIEADNKITGSEMVYKLKGKQEEFIPQQKIIGPKVILGINNQITEAGFYNLFLEEGKVLEKFAFNYDRKESALAYYNENDLEDLAGPKMTVVKGTARADFGQIIGERNRGIILWRWCLILALIFLALEAILLRFWKV
;
A
#
# COMPACT_ATOMS: atom_id res chain seq x y z
N LEU A 1 -9.08 9.79 -15.83
CA LEU A 1 -8.88 10.12 -14.41
C LEU A 1 -9.79 11.28 -14.03
N LYS A 2 -10.64 11.12 -13.02
CA LYS A 2 -11.37 12.23 -12.40
C LYS A 2 -10.74 12.55 -11.05
N HIS A 3 -10.40 13.81 -10.81
CA HIS A 3 -9.84 14.29 -9.54
C HIS A 3 -10.34 15.72 -9.30
N ARG A 4 -10.96 15.96 -8.14
CA ARG A 4 -11.54 17.27 -7.75
C ARG A 4 -12.43 17.90 -8.83
N GLY A 5 -13.30 17.09 -9.44
CA GLY A 5 -14.24 17.53 -10.48
C GLY A 5 -13.61 17.79 -11.86
N GLN A 6 -12.30 17.64 -12.02
CA GLN A 6 -11.63 17.69 -13.32
C GLN A 6 -11.50 16.29 -13.91
N VAL A 7 -11.85 16.13 -15.18
CA VAL A 7 -11.64 14.91 -15.93
C VAL A 7 -10.42 15.11 -16.83
N LYS A 8 -9.39 14.29 -16.63
CA LYS A 8 -8.18 14.26 -17.44
C LYS A 8 -8.12 12.94 -18.23
N PRO A 9 -8.04 12.99 -19.58
CA PRO A 9 -7.74 11.80 -20.37
C PRO A 9 -6.30 11.37 -20.05
N VAL A 10 -6.12 10.07 -19.81
CA VAL A 10 -4.80 9.49 -19.50
C VAL A 10 -4.14 8.99 -20.78
N GLY A 11 -4.88 8.22 -21.57
CA GLY A 11 -4.41 7.64 -22.82
C GLY A 11 -5.39 6.57 -23.32
N THR A 12 -5.05 5.97 -24.45
CA THR A 12 -5.75 4.81 -25.01
C THR A 12 -4.78 3.65 -25.04
N LEU A 13 -5.21 2.51 -24.51
CA LEU A 13 -4.43 1.27 -24.48
C LEU A 13 -5.18 0.21 -25.28
N SER A 14 -4.45 -0.60 -26.04
CA SER A 14 -5.00 -1.78 -26.71
C SER A 14 -4.47 -3.01 -25.99
N ILE A 15 -5.36 -3.77 -25.35
CA ILE A 15 -5.01 -4.93 -24.53
C ILE A 15 -5.49 -6.19 -25.27
N PRO A 16 -4.59 -7.09 -25.70
CA PRO A 16 -4.98 -8.37 -26.26
C PRO A 16 -5.79 -9.26 -25.29
N PRO A 17 -6.60 -10.22 -25.78
CA PRO A 17 -7.30 -11.17 -24.92
C PRO A 17 -6.35 -11.93 -23.99
N ASN A 18 -6.76 -12.16 -22.74
CA ASN A 18 -5.98 -12.86 -21.71
C ASN A 18 -4.59 -12.25 -21.43
N SER A 19 -4.42 -10.95 -21.67
CA SER A 19 -3.17 -10.23 -21.40
C SER A 19 -3.39 -9.07 -20.45
N SER A 20 -2.29 -8.54 -19.92
CA SER A 20 -2.30 -7.34 -19.08
C SER A 20 -1.24 -6.35 -19.57
N ILE A 21 -1.55 -5.07 -19.40
CA ILE A 21 -0.63 -3.96 -19.67
C ILE A 21 -0.50 -3.14 -18.39
N THR A 22 0.72 -2.73 -18.07
CA THR A 22 1.00 -1.78 -16.97
C THR A 22 1.26 -0.41 -17.57
N ASP A 23 0.52 0.59 -17.11
CA ASP A 23 0.70 1.98 -17.50
C ASP A 23 0.71 2.89 -16.25
N THR A 24 1.22 4.11 -16.39
CA THR A 24 1.43 5.05 -15.28
C THR A 24 0.63 6.33 -15.47
N VAL A 25 -0.24 6.63 -14.51
CA VAL A 25 -1.00 7.90 -14.47
C VAL A 25 -0.23 8.95 -13.68
N LYS A 26 0.27 9.99 -14.37
CA LYS A 26 0.92 11.12 -13.71
C LYS A 26 -0.10 12.13 -13.21
N MET A 27 -0.03 12.47 -11.92
CA MET A 27 -0.94 13.42 -11.28
C MET A 27 -0.13 14.56 -10.65
N THR A 28 -0.55 15.80 -10.86
CA THR A 28 0.01 16.97 -10.15
C THR A 28 -0.93 17.37 -9.03
N ILE A 29 -0.42 17.36 -7.80
CA ILE A 29 -1.16 17.73 -6.61
C ILE A 29 -0.76 19.15 -6.22
N LEU A 30 -1.73 20.06 -6.18
CA LEU A 30 -1.50 21.49 -5.89
C LEU A 30 -1.98 21.92 -4.50
N ASN A 31 -2.77 21.09 -3.84
CA ASN A 31 -3.41 21.41 -2.56
C ASN A 31 -3.17 20.26 -1.59
N THR A 32 -3.30 20.58 -0.31
CA THR A 32 -3.16 19.65 0.81
C THR A 32 -4.53 19.10 1.22
N GLY A 33 -4.53 18.13 2.13
CA GLY A 33 -5.68 17.45 2.67
C GLY A 33 -6.03 16.13 1.96
N TRP A 34 -7.24 15.65 2.20
CA TRP A 34 -7.75 14.43 1.60
C TRP A 34 -8.15 14.63 0.13
N HIS A 35 -7.63 13.78 -0.73
CA HIS A 35 -7.97 13.70 -2.14
C HIS A 35 -8.79 12.46 -2.44
N GLU A 36 -9.80 12.66 -3.27
CA GLU A 36 -10.64 11.63 -3.88
C GLU A 36 -10.34 11.60 -5.37
N ALA A 37 -10.04 10.41 -5.89
CA ALA A 37 -9.76 10.20 -7.29
C ALA A 37 -10.51 8.96 -7.80
N GLU A 38 -10.97 9.07 -9.05
CA GLU A 38 -11.67 8.00 -9.76
C GLU A 38 -10.93 7.74 -11.08
N LEU A 39 -10.40 6.55 -11.25
CA LEU A 39 -9.94 6.08 -12.55
C LEU A 39 -11.12 5.43 -13.26
N ASN A 40 -11.45 5.90 -14.44
CA ASN A 40 -12.56 5.38 -15.22
C ASN A 40 -12.03 4.86 -16.55
N ILE A 41 -12.47 3.66 -16.93
CA ILE A 41 -12.23 3.06 -18.24
C ILE A 41 -13.47 3.30 -19.10
N THR A 42 -13.26 3.59 -20.38
CA THR A 42 -14.33 3.69 -21.35
C THR A 42 -14.16 2.57 -22.35
N ASP A 43 -14.81 1.44 -22.10
CA ASP A 43 -14.92 0.34 -23.05
C ASP A 43 -16.34 0.34 -23.66
N TYR A 44 -16.44 -0.02 -24.93
CA TYR A 44 -17.72 -0.09 -25.64
C TYR A 44 -17.84 -1.47 -26.28
N PRO A 45 -18.97 -2.19 -26.10
CA PRO A 45 -20.26 -1.71 -25.59
C PRO A 45 -20.53 -1.98 -24.08
N VAL A 46 -19.66 -2.69 -23.38
CA VAL A 46 -19.87 -3.05 -21.97
C VAL A 46 -19.31 -1.93 -21.09
N GLN A 47 -20.17 -1.26 -20.32
CA GLN A 47 -19.82 -0.09 -19.49
C GLN A 47 -20.07 -0.30 -17.99
N PHE A 48 -19.99 -1.55 -17.52
CA PHE A 48 -20.30 -1.90 -16.13
C PHE A 48 -19.02 -2.07 -15.32
N ASP A 49 -18.98 -1.47 -14.12
CA ASP A 49 -17.86 -1.53 -13.16
C ASP A 49 -16.51 -0.93 -13.61
N ASP A 50 -16.54 -0.01 -14.57
CA ASP A 50 -15.32 0.63 -15.10
C ASP A 50 -14.73 1.74 -14.22
N SER A 51 -15.29 1.98 -13.03
CA SER A 51 -14.88 3.07 -12.13
C SER A 51 -14.14 2.52 -10.91
N TYR A 52 -12.88 2.92 -10.76
CA TYR A 52 -12.02 2.58 -9.63
C TYR A 52 -11.72 3.80 -8.78
N TYR A 53 -12.16 3.78 -7.53
CA TYR A 53 -12.02 4.85 -6.54
C TYR A 53 -10.78 4.64 -5.68
N PHE A 54 -10.04 5.71 -5.42
CA PHE A 54 -8.92 5.70 -4.47
C PHE A 54 -8.81 7.05 -3.75
N THR A 55 -8.33 7.00 -2.52
CA THR A 55 -8.10 8.17 -1.66
C THR A 55 -6.66 8.22 -1.18
N PHE A 56 -6.18 9.43 -0.96
CA PHE A 56 -4.86 9.67 -0.35
C PHE A 56 -4.86 11.03 0.35
N ASN A 57 -4.09 11.14 1.42
CA ASN A 57 -3.93 12.38 2.17
C ASN A 57 -2.59 13.02 1.84
N VAL A 58 -2.60 14.34 1.61
CA VAL A 58 -1.42 15.16 1.42
C VAL A 58 -1.32 16.07 2.64
N ALA A 59 -0.35 15.80 3.53
CA ALA A 59 -0.19 16.55 4.76
C ALA A 59 -0.07 18.07 4.49
N GLU A 60 -0.76 18.88 5.30
CA GLU A 60 -0.69 20.35 5.21
C GLU A 60 0.66 20.89 5.64
N GLU A 61 1.18 20.33 6.72
CA GLU A 61 2.48 20.65 7.30
C GLU A 61 3.27 19.36 7.58
N ILE A 62 4.57 19.42 7.32
CA ILE A 62 5.55 18.41 7.74
C ILE A 62 6.30 19.00 8.93
N ASN A 63 6.00 18.49 10.11
CA ASN A 63 6.63 18.88 11.36
C ASN A 63 7.98 18.16 11.48
N VAL A 64 9.05 18.94 11.60
CA VAL A 64 10.41 18.44 11.83
C VAL A 64 10.91 18.98 13.16
N LEU A 65 11.35 18.09 14.03
CA LEU A 65 12.00 18.44 15.29
C LEU A 65 13.51 18.30 15.11
N VAL A 66 14.26 19.35 15.41
CA VAL A 66 15.72 19.28 15.54
C VAL A 66 16.09 19.41 17.01
N ILE A 67 16.71 18.36 17.53
CA ILE A 67 17.23 18.31 18.90
C ILE A 67 18.71 18.69 18.84
N ASN A 68 19.05 19.80 19.47
CA ASN A 68 20.40 20.36 19.48
C ASN A 68 21.03 20.20 20.88
N GLU A 69 22.34 20.00 20.95
CA GLU A 69 23.10 20.09 22.20
C GLU A 69 23.27 21.54 22.68
N GLY A 70 23.45 22.47 21.72
CA GLY A 70 23.75 23.88 21.98
C GLY A 70 22.93 24.84 21.11
N ALA A 71 23.62 25.66 20.33
CA ALA A 71 22.97 26.60 19.40
C ALA A 71 22.31 25.86 18.23
N THR A 72 21.25 26.45 17.68
CA THR A 72 20.56 25.91 16.51
C THR A 72 21.47 25.89 15.28
N ASN A 73 21.35 24.86 14.44
CA ASN A 73 22.13 24.78 13.21
C ASN A 73 21.49 25.65 12.10
N LYS A 74 22.21 26.69 11.67
CA LYS A 74 21.75 27.63 10.62
C LYS A 74 21.44 26.94 9.29
N TYR A 75 22.12 25.85 8.95
CA TYR A 75 21.89 25.13 7.69
C TYR A 75 20.63 24.27 7.76
N LEU A 76 20.39 23.57 8.88
CA LEU A 76 19.11 22.88 9.10
C LEU A 76 17.95 23.88 9.05
N ASN A 77 18.10 25.03 9.72
CA ASN A 77 17.12 26.10 9.68
C ASN A 77 16.86 26.59 8.25
N ALA A 78 17.91 26.91 7.49
CA ALA A 78 17.77 27.40 6.12
C ALA A 78 17.16 26.34 5.17
N SER A 79 17.56 25.08 5.31
CA SER A 79 17.09 23.98 4.46
C SER A 79 15.59 23.70 4.60
N LEU A 80 15.07 23.80 5.82
CA LEU A 80 13.68 23.46 6.14
C LEU A 80 12.77 24.69 6.10
N ALA A 81 13.25 25.87 6.55
CA ALA A 81 12.45 27.10 6.52
C ALA A 81 12.23 27.64 5.10
N GLY A 82 13.07 27.26 4.13
CA GLY A 82 12.89 27.66 2.73
C GLY A 82 11.68 27.03 2.05
N ILE A 83 11.02 26.06 2.70
CA ILE A 83 9.95 25.25 2.10
C ILE A 83 8.66 25.47 2.88
N LYS A 84 7.63 26.00 2.20
CA LYS A 84 6.38 26.50 2.84
C LYS A 84 5.63 25.49 3.71
N PHE A 85 5.72 24.21 3.37
CA PHE A 85 5.01 23.14 4.07
C PHE A 85 5.83 22.51 5.19
N PHE A 86 7.06 22.97 5.47
CA PHE A 86 7.83 22.49 6.62
C PHE A 86 7.65 23.39 7.83
N LYS A 87 7.43 22.76 8.97
CA LYS A 87 7.41 23.42 10.27
C LYS A 87 8.54 22.89 11.13
N LEU A 88 9.58 23.70 11.21
CA LEU A 88 10.76 23.37 11.99
C LEU A 88 10.59 23.81 13.45
N THR A 89 10.75 22.87 14.36
CA THR A 89 10.87 23.14 15.80
C THR A 89 12.29 22.80 16.25
N ASN A 90 12.97 23.76 16.87
CA ASN A 90 14.29 23.54 17.47
C ASN A 90 14.14 23.44 18.98
N LEU A 91 14.59 22.34 19.56
CA LEU A 91 14.64 22.15 21.02
C LEU A 91 16.03 21.71 21.44
N GLN A 92 16.35 21.97 22.70
CA GLN A 92 17.50 21.35 23.36
C GLN A 92 17.08 20.04 24.01
N SER A 93 18.00 19.10 24.13
CA SER A 93 17.75 17.78 24.74
C SER A 93 17.10 17.85 26.13
N ARG A 94 17.37 18.93 26.89
CA ARG A 94 16.84 19.17 28.24
C ARG A 94 15.40 19.68 28.29
N ASN A 95 14.89 20.25 27.20
CA ASN A 95 13.58 20.91 27.14
C ASN A 95 12.57 20.12 26.31
N LEU A 96 12.78 18.80 26.17
CA LEU A 96 11.92 17.95 25.35
C LEU A 96 10.65 17.56 26.11
N ASP A 97 9.52 17.76 25.44
CA ASP A 97 8.24 17.19 25.83
C ASP A 97 8.03 15.89 25.05
N TYR A 98 8.29 14.75 25.69
CA TYR A 98 8.26 13.44 25.05
C TYR A 98 6.87 13.07 24.51
N SER A 99 5.81 13.59 25.13
CA SER A 99 4.42 13.33 24.70
C SER A 99 4.12 13.85 23.29
N LYS A 100 4.91 14.82 22.80
CA LYS A 100 4.72 15.45 21.49
C LYS A 100 5.58 14.84 20.39
N LEU A 101 6.47 13.88 20.68
CA LEU A 101 7.37 13.31 19.67
C LEU A 101 6.60 12.67 18.51
N SER A 102 5.47 12.04 18.80
CA SER A 102 4.58 11.42 17.80
C SER A 102 3.99 12.40 16.78
N ASN A 103 4.03 13.71 17.05
CA ASN A 103 3.52 14.73 16.13
C ASN A 103 4.51 15.12 15.01
N TYR A 104 5.76 14.68 15.12
CA TYR A 104 6.82 15.00 14.16
C TYR A 104 7.03 13.85 13.17
N GLN A 105 7.10 14.18 11.87
CA GLN A 105 7.38 13.17 10.83
C GLN A 105 8.87 12.85 10.71
N LEU A 106 9.74 13.79 11.11
CA LEU A 106 11.18 13.59 11.23
C LEU A 106 11.70 14.23 12.51
N ILE A 107 12.49 13.47 13.25
CA ILE A 107 13.31 13.99 14.34
C ILE A 107 14.77 13.93 13.90
N VAL A 108 15.50 15.03 14.06
CA VAL A 108 16.93 15.12 13.77
C VAL A 108 17.70 15.32 15.06
N ILE A 109 18.59 14.39 15.38
CA ILE A 109 19.59 14.52 16.43
C ILE A 109 20.81 15.22 15.81
N ASN A 110 21.02 16.48 16.19
CA ASN A 110 22.09 17.32 15.64
C ASN A 110 23.23 17.47 16.64
N ASP A 111 24.33 16.74 16.38
CA ASP A 111 25.60 16.82 17.10
C ASP A 111 25.45 16.70 18.63
N ILE A 112 24.63 15.74 19.09
CA ILE A 112 24.44 15.46 20.52
C ILE A 112 25.57 14.59 21.06
N VAL A 113 26.12 14.96 22.22
CA VAL A 113 27.24 14.25 22.85
C VAL A 113 26.76 12.94 23.50
N SER A 114 25.64 13.01 24.22
CA SER A 114 25.14 11.91 25.03
C SER A 114 23.64 11.76 24.90
N ILE A 115 23.18 10.61 24.43
CA ILE A 115 21.76 10.25 24.43
C ILE A 115 21.48 9.52 25.76
N THR A 116 20.73 10.19 26.65
CA THR A 116 20.37 9.61 27.95
C THR A 116 19.45 8.39 27.76
N SER A 117 19.39 7.49 28.75
CA SER A 117 18.53 6.30 28.68
C SER A 117 17.05 6.64 28.48
N GLY A 118 16.56 7.72 29.11
CA GLY A 118 15.20 8.21 28.91
C GLY A 118 14.94 8.67 27.48
N LEU A 119 15.82 9.53 26.94
CA LEU A 119 15.71 9.98 25.54
C LEU A 119 15.81 8.80 24.56
N ALA A 120 16.72 7.86 24.81
CA ALA A 120 16.89 6.66 24.00
C ALA A 120 15.61 5.80 23.94
N ALA A 121 14.94 5.61 25.08
CA ALA A 121 13.70 4.83 25.15
C ALA A 121 12.56 5.51 24.35
N GLU A 122 12.36 6.80 24.56
CA GLU A 122 11.32 7.58 23.87
C GLU A 122 11.56 7.65 22.36
N LEU A 123 12.80 7.86 21.93
CA LEU A 123 13.17 7.83 20.50
C LEU A 123 13.01 6.42 19.91
N THR A 124 13.31 5.37 20.66
CA THR A 124 13.10 3.98 20.22
C THR A 124 11.61 3.72 19.99
N GLN A 125 10.76 4.10 20.93
CA GLN A 125 9.32 3.97 20.82
C GLN A 125 8.76 4.82 19.65
N TYR A 126 9.28 6.03 19.45
CA TYR A 126 8.92 6.89 18.33
C TYR A 126 9.19 6.21 16.98
N VAL A 127 10.40 5.64 16.80
CA VAL A 127 10.76 4.93 15.56
C VAL A 127 9.92 3.66 15.40
N GLU A 128 9.75 2.86 16.45
CA GLU A 128 8.94 1.63 16.39
C GLU A 128 7.50 1.91 15.93
N ASN A 129 6.94 3.05 16.33
CA ASN A 129 5.60 3.50 15.98
C ASN A 129 5.47 4.10 14.57
N GLY A 130 6.55 4.27 13.82
CA GLY A 130 6.51 4.79 12.44
C GLY A 130 7.22 6.11 12.22
N GLY A 131 7.86 6.67 13.24
CA GLY A 131 8.64 7.89 13.13
C GLY A 131 9.96 7.71 12.36
N ASN A 132 10.45 8.79 11.73
CA ASN A 132 11.77 8.82 11.10
C ASN A 132 12.76 9.55 12.00
N LEU A 133 13.90 8.94 12.25
CA LEU A 133 14.95 9.51 13.10
C LEU A 133 16.25 9.64 12.33
N LEU A 134 16.75 10.86 12.15
CA LEU A 134 18.05 11.14 11.54
C LEU A 134 19.07 11.52 12.62
N VAL A 135 20.21 10.84 12.65
CA VAL A 135 21.21 11.00 13.70
C VAL A 135 22.55 11.44 13.11
N PHE A 136 23.00 12.61 13.58
CA PHE A 136 24.35 13.11 13.41
C PHE A 136 25.05 13.11 14.78
N PRO A 137 26.00 12.19 15.03
CA PRO A 137 26.71 12.14 16.31
C PRO A 137 27.69 13.30 16.45
N ALA A 138 27.85 13.85 17.65
CA ALA A 138 28.91 14.82 17.94
C ALA A 138 30.31 14.19 17.75
N TYR A 139 31.32 14.97 17.41
CA TYR A 139 32.71 14.47 17.27
C TYR A 139 33.26 13.82 18.56
N ASN A 140 32.77 14.26 19.71
CA ASN A 140 33.10 13.76 21.05
C ASN A 140 31.95 12.92 21.65
N ALA A 141 31.13 12.27 20.82
CA ALA A 141 30.02 11.44 21.26
C ALA A 141 30.47 10.36 22.28
N ASN A 142 29.66 10.16 23.32
CA ASN A 142 29.87 9.07 24.26
C ASN A 142 29.50 7.73 23.60
N ILE A 143 30.53 6.97 23.20
CA ILE A 143 30.39 5.72 22.44
C ILE A 143 29.52 4.70 23.18
N ASP A 144 29.64 4.57 24.51
CA ASP A 144 28.87 3.58 25.28
C ASP A 144 27.37 3.91 25.32
N LEU A 145 27.02 5.20 25.48
CA LEU A 145 25.63 5.64 25.45
C LEU A 145 25.01 5.49 24.05
N TYR A 146 25.76 5.85 23.01
CA TYR A 146 25.32 5.62 21.63
C TYR A 146 25.19 4.14 21.31
N LYS A 147 26.10 3.30 21.79
CA LYS A 147 26.03 1.85 21.63
C LYS A 147 24.75 1.29 22.23
N ASN A 148 24.36 1.69 23.44
CA ASN A 148 23.11 1.25 24.06
C ASN A 148 21.89 1.71 23.24
N PHE A 149 21.87 2.98 22.82
CA PHE A 149 20.80 3.54 22.01
C PHE A 149 20.64 2.84 20.65
N LEU A 150 21.74 2.68 19.91
CA LEU A 150 21.74 2.04 18.58
C LEU A 150 21.42 0.55 18.66
N ASN A 151 21.82 -0.12 19.75
CA ASN A 151 21.46 -1.52 19.97
C ASN A 151 19.95 -1.72 20.13
N ASN A 152 19.27 -0.85 20.88
CA ASN A 152 17.80 -0.89 21.04
C ASN A 152 17.08 -0.74 19.70
N LEU A 153 17.60 0.12 18.82
CA LEU A 153 17.07 0.36 17.47
C LEU A 153 17.46 -0.70 16.44
N GLY A 154 18.27 -1.71 16.79
CA GLY A 154 18.67 -2.71 15.81
C GLY A 154 19.68 -2.18 14.79
N ALA A 155 20.47 -1.16 15.14
CA ALA A 155 21.42 -0.51 14.23
C ALA A 155 22.88 -0.93 14.46
N ASN A 156 23.76 -0.54 13.52
CA ASN A 156 25.21 -0.67 13.71
C ASN A 156 25.70 0.34 14.76
N GLU A 157 26.80 -0.01 15.44
CA GLU A 157 27.37 0.75 16.54
C GLU A 157 28.39 1.78 16.03
N LEU A 158 28.46 2.94 16.70
CA LEU A 158 29.59 3.85 16.54
C LEU A 158 30.82 3.21 17.18
N GLN A 159 31.95 3.23 16.47
CA GLN A 159 33.26 2.85 16.99
C GLN A 159 34.10 4.11 17.26
N ALA A 160 35.42 4.01 17.24
CA ALA A 160 36.29 5.16 17.45
C ALA A 160 36.06 6.25 16.40
N PHE A 161 36.15 7.51 16.85
CA PHE A 161 36.19 8.67 15.96
C PHE A 161 37.61 8.86 15.43
N GLU A 162 37.74 9.02 14.12
CA GLU A 162 39.02 9.22 13.44
C GLU A 162 38.98 10.53 12.64
N ASN A 163 40.01 11.37 12.80
CA ASN A 163 40.22 12.58 12.00
C ASN A 163 40.88 12.23 10.66
N ILE A 164 40.17 11.47 9.84
CA ILE A 164 40.64 11.03 8.52
C ILE A 164 39.69 11.57 7.46
N GLU A 165 40.25 12.18 6.42
CA GLU A 165 39.46 12.61 5.28
C GLU A 165 38.88 11.41 4.53
N LYS A 166 37.56 11.39 4.33
CA LYS A 166 36.88 10.40 3.49
C LYS A 166 35.92 11.07 2.52
N THR A 167 35.98 10.63 1.27
CA THR A 167 35.08 11.10 0.20
C THR A 167 33.98 10.09 -0.04
N VAL A 168 32.73 10.56 -0.08
CA VAL A 168 31.57 9.76 -0.50
C VAL A 168 31.63 9.57 -2.01
N SER A 169 31.48 8.34 -2.48
CA SER A 169 31.61 8.00 -3.90
C SER A 169 30.35 7.41 -4.52
N ASP A 170 29.45 6.87 -3.69
CA ASP A 170 28.28 6.13 -4.15
C ASP A 170 27.01 6.58 -3.44
N ILE A 171 25.91 6.58 -4.18
CA ILE A 171 24.57 6.98 -3.74
C ILE A 171 23.55 5.96 -4.23
N ASN A 172 22.75 5.43 -3.30
CA ASN A 172 21.73 4.45 -3.61
C ASN A 172 20.48 5.16 -4.15
N THR A 173 20.41 5.32 -5.47
CA THR A 173 19.26 5.96 -6.16
C THR A 173 18.04 5.06 -6.29
N ASP A 174 18.14 3.79 -5.92
CA ASP A 174 17.01 2.87 -5.97
C ASP A 174 16.19 2.91 -4.66
N GLU A 175 16.78 3.43 -3.57
CA GLU A 175 16.09 3.65 -2.30
C GLU A 175 15.25 4.94 -2.32
N PHE A 176 14.10 4.95 -1.63
CA PHE A 176 13.11 6.03 -1.65
C PHE A 176 13.67 7.44 -1.39
N VAL A 177 14.68 7.56 -0.52
CA VAL A 177 15.33 8.82 -0.14
C VAL A 177 15.99 9.50 -1.34
N PHE A 178 16.51 8.73 -2.30
CA PHE A 178 17.17 9.25 -3.50
C PHE A 178 16.53 8.80 -4.82
N ALA A 179 15.47 8.00 -4.76
CA ALA A 179 14.66 7.60 -5.91
C ALA A 179 14.00 8.80 -6.58
N ASP A 180 14.13 8.86 -7.89
CA ASP A 180 13.60 9.91 -8.77
C ASP A 180 14.10 11.33 -8.45
N VAL A 181 15.20 11.46 -7.69
CA VAL A 181 15.81 12.77 -7.37
C VAL A 181 16.74 13.23 -8.50
N PHE A 182 17.40 12.30 -9.19
CA PHE A 182 18.38 12.61 -10.24
C PHE A 182 17.94 12.06 -11.59
N GLU A 183 17.77 12.94 -12.59
CA GLU A 183 17.45 12.54 -13.96
C GLU A 183 18.62 11.79 -14.62
N ASN A 184 19.86 12.18 -14.32
CA ASN A 184 21.08 11.62 -14.90
C ASN A 184 21.96 10.96 -13.85
N ARG A 185 21.85 9.62 -13.73
CA ARG A 185 22.68 8.79 -12.84
C ARG A 185 24.20 8.85 -13.13
N LYS A 186 24.61 9.38 -14.28
CA LYS A 186 26.02 9.47 -14.74
C LYS A 186 26.66 10.87 -14.61
N SER A 187 25.96 11.84 -14.04
CA SER A 187 26.53 13.19 -13.87
C SER A 187 27.55 13.22 -12.71
N ASN A 188 28.52 14.14 -12.78
CA ASN A 188 29.51 14.37 -11.73
C ASN A 188 28.84 15.01 -10.49
N LEU A 189 28.01 14.24 -9.79
CA LEU A 189 27.38 14.67 -8.53
C LEU A 189 28.47 15.01 -7.53
N LYS A 190 28.39 16.22 -6.95
CA LYS A 190 29.28 16.63 -5.87
C LYS A 190 28.80 15.98 -4.58
N LEU A 191 29.36 14.81 -4.29
CA LEU A 191 29.08 14.08 -3.07
C LEU A 191 29.90 14.63 -1.88
N PRO A 192 29.41 14.45 -0.64
CA PRO A 192 30.06 14.97 0.56
C PRO A 192 31.47 14.41 0.79
N VAL A 193 32.26 15.19 1.53
CA VAL A 193 33.57 14.83 2.07
C VAL A 193 33.53 15.11 3.58
N THR A 194 34.06 14.17 4.35
CA THR A 194 34.24 14.33 5.78
C THR A 194 35.72 14.45 6.12
N GLN A 195 36.05 15.26 7.12
CA GLN A 195 37.39 15.42 7.70
C GLN A 195 37.54 14.62 9.00
N GLY A 196 36.41 14.15 9.57
CA GLY A 196 36.40 13.22 10.69
C GLY A 196 35.12 12.40 10.70
N ASN A 197 35.24 11.12 11.04
CA ASN A 197 34.15 10.16 10.99
C ASN A 197 34.31 9.08 12.06
N PHE A 198 33.17 8.54 12.48
CA PHE A 198 33.06 7.31 13.23
C PHE A 198 33.13 6.14 12.27
N LYS A 199 33.91 5.12 12.62
CA LYS A 199 33.75 3.81 11.98
C LYS A 199 32.45 3.19 12.48
N LEU A 200 31.61 2.70 11.57
CA LEU A 200 30.42 1.93 11.93
C LEU A 200 30.75 0.45 11.99
N SER A 201 30.17 -0.27 12.94
CA SER A 201 30.19 -1.73 12.89
C SER A 201 29.45 -2.24 11.64
N ASN A 202 29.69 -3.49 11.24
CA ASN A 202 29.04 -4.10 10.09
C ASN A 202 28.41 -5.44 10.47
N PHE A 203 27.31 -5.38 11.21
CA PHE A 203 26.59 -6.59 11.63
C PHE A 203 25.56 -6.97 10.56
N ALA A 204 25.76 -8.11 9.88
CA ALA A 204 24.84 -8.60 8.86
C ALA A 204 23.38 -8.78 9.36
N SER A 205 23.21 -9.12 10.65
CA SER A 205 21.90 -9.27 11.29
C SER A 205 21.09 -7.98 11.39
N ARG A 206 21.74 -6.81 11.28
CA ARG A 206 21.11 -5.49 11.43
C ARG A 206 20.48 -4.96 10.14
N ARG A 207 20.63 -5.69 9.02
CA ARG A 207 20.02 -5.38 7.71
C ARG A 207 20.15 -3.90 7.31
N ALA A 208 21.35 -3.35 7.49
CA ALA A 208 21.65 -1.97 7.14
C ALA A 208 21.52 -1.79 5.62
N GLU A 209 20.77 -0.76 5.21
CA GLU A 209 20.73 -0.31 3.82
C GLU A 209 21.60 0.93 3.68
N ALA A 210 22.69 0.85 2.92
CA ALA A 210 23.57 1.99 2.70
C ALA A 210 22.89 2.96 1.71
N LEU A 211 22.67 4.20 2.16
CA LEU A 211 22.14 5.28 1.31
C LEU A 211 23.27 6.03 0.60
N LEU A 212 24.38 6.24 1.32
CA LEU A 212 25.59 6.85 0.83
C LEU A 212 26.80 6.07 1.35
N THR A 213 27.78 5.83 0.47
CA THR A 213 28.96 5.01 0.78
C THR A 213 30.25 5.77 0.47
N TYR A 214 31.23 5.66 1.35
CA TYR A 214 32.58 6.17 1.14
C TYR A 214 33.32 5.35 0.09
N ARG A 215 34.37 5.95 -0.50
CA ARG A 215 35.23 5.28 -1.50
C ARG A 215 35.92 4.01 -0.99
N ASP A 216 36.15 3.92 0.31
CA ASP A 216 36.71 2.73 0.97
C ASP A 216 35.68 1.61 1.19
N GLY A 217 34.43 1.80 0.75
CA GLY A 217 33.32 0.86 0.90
C GLY A 217 32.61 0.95 2.26
N THR A 218 33.05 1.82 3.18
CA THR A 218 32.37 2.00 4.46
C THR A 218 31.12 2.88 4.32
N THR A 219 30.08 2.60 5.11
CA THR A 219 28.82 3.36 5.07
C THR A 219 29.02 4.77 5.61
N TYR A 220 28.62 5.78 4.83
CA TYR A 220 28.55 7.17 5.28
C TYR A 220 27.20 7.48 5.93
N LEU A 221 26.10 7.09 5.27
CA LEU A 221 24.74 7.25 5.76
C LEU A 221 24.00 5.93 5.59
N GLY A 222 23.62 5.31 6.70
CA GLY A 222 22.91 4.04 6.72
C GLY A 222 21.46 4.19 7.17
N LYS A 223 20.55 3.44 6.55
CA LYS A 223 19.16 3.28 6.95
C LYS A 223 18.98 1.95 7.68
N TYR A 224 18.24 1.98 8.78
CA TYR A 224 17.92 0.82 9.61
C TYR A 224 16.43 0.83 9.91
N LYS A 225 15.74 -0.27 9.59
CA LYS A 225 14.31 -0.40 9.83
C LYS A 225 14.04 -0.97 11.21
N LYS A 226 13.16 -0.31 11.98
CA LYS A 226 12.73 -0.78 13.31
C LYS A 226 11.23 -0.54 13.47
N GLY A 227 10.48 -1.61 13.65
CA GLY A 227 9.01 -1.55 13.68
C GLY A 227 8.46 -0.98 12.37
N GLN A 228 7.67 0.11 12.47
CA GLN A 228 7.07 0.78 11.32
C GLN A 228 7.87 2.00 10.83
N GLY A 229 8.97 2.37 11.49
CA GLY A 229 9.77 3.55 11.17
C GLY A 229 11.20 3.22 10.77
N ASP A 230 11.95 4.29 10.49
CA ASP A 230 13.32 4.22 9.97
C ASP A 230 14.27 5.08 10.81
N LEU A 231 15.43 4.51 11.14
CA LEU A 231 16.59 5.23 11.65
C LEU A 231 17.56 5.48 10.50
N TYR A 232 18.00 6.72 10.35
CA TYR A 232 19.07 7.14 9.47
C TYR A 232 20.26 7.56 10.33
N LEU A 233 21.38 6.85 10.21
CA LEU A 233 22.60 7.12 10.98
C LEU A 233 23.70 7.61 10.06
N CYS A 234 24.15 8.84 10.29
CA CYS A 234 25.35 9.38 9.65
C CYS A 234 26.60 8.98 10.45
N ALA A 235 27.63 8.53 9.74
CA ALA A 235 28.93 8.19 10.31
C ALA A 235 29.75 9.43 10.71
N ALA A 236 29.28 10.65 10.45
CA ALA A 236 30.00 11.89 10.77
C ALA A 236 29.09 12.93 11.43
N PRO A 237 29.66 13.85 12.22
CA PRO A 237 28.94 15.03 12.71
C PRO A 237 28.35 15.85 11.56
N LEU A 238 27.33 16.66 11.84
CA LEU A 238 26.80 17.61 10.85
C LEU A 238 27.63 18.91 10.79
N ASN A 239 28.44 19.16 11.82
CA ASN A 239 29.33 20.31 11.90
C ASN A 239 30.26 20.43 10.68
N GLU A 240 30.30 21.62 10.06
CA GLU A 240 31.11 21.92 8.88
C GLU A 240 32.62 21.70 9.05
N LYS A 241 33.12 21.71 10.30
CA LYS A 241 34.52 21.38 10.59
C LYS A 241 34.85 19.95 10.16
N TYR A 242 33.90 19.03 10.31
CA TYR A 242 34.09 17.60 10.07
C TYR A 242 33.35 17.06 8.85
N ASN A 243 32.33 17.76 8.36
CA ASN A 243 31.46 17.27 7.31
C ASN A 243 30.90 18.40 6.44
N ASN A 244 31.09 18.33 5.13
CA ASN A 244 30.59 19.33 4.20
C ASN A 244 29.20 19.00 3.61
N LEU A 245 28.47 18.01 4.16
CA LEU A 245 27.13 17.62 3.69
C LEU A 245 26.18 18.80 3.52
N VAL A 246 26.18 19.74 4.48
CA VAL A 246 25.34 20.95 4.43
C VAL A 246 25.64 21.86 3.23
N ARG A 247 26.82 21.72 2.60
CA ARG A 247 27.20 22.43 1.36
C ARG A 247 26.79 21.66 0.11
N SER A 248 26.49 20.37 0.23
CA SER A 248 26.05 19.51 -0.85
C SER A 248 24.53 19.58 -0.98
N GLY A 249 24.01 20.75 -1.35
CA GLY A 249 22.57 21.05 -1.36
C GLY A 249 21.73 20.09 -2.22
N GLU A 250 22.29 19.59 -3.32
CA GLU A 250 21.68 18.58 -4.21
C GLU A 250 21.41 17.24 -3.52
N ILE A 251 22.15 16.94 -2.45
CA ILE A 251 21.95 15.74 -1.63
C ILE A 251 21.18 16.10 -0.36
N PHE A 252 21.62 17.12 0.36
CA PHE A 252 21.12 17.45 1.69
C PHE A 252 19.64 17.84 1.69
N ILE A 253 19.20 18.65 0.72
CA ILE A 253 17.80 19.12 0.67
C ILE A 253 16.84 17.98 0.30
N PRO A 254 17.05 17.22 -0.79
CA PRO A 254 16.16 16.10 -1.12
C PRO A 254 16.17 15.01 -0.05
N MET A 255 17.33 14.76 0.58
CA MET A 255 17.46 13.81 1.68
C MET A 255 16.54 14.17 2.84
N LEU A 256 16.61 15.39 3.37
CA LEU A 256 15.73 15.84 4.46
C LEU A 256 14.25 15.78 4.06
N TYR A 257 13.94 16.19 2.83
CA TYR A 257 12.57 16.13 2.32
C TYR A 257 12.03 14.70 2.29
N LYS A 258 12.70 13.82 1.55
CA LYS A 258 12.27 12.43 1.39
C LYS A 258 12.28 11.67 2.71
N MET A 259 13.24 11.89 3.60
CA MET A 259 13.22 11.27 4.94
C MET A 259 12.02 11.74 5.77
N SER A 260 11.58 12.99 5.61
CA SER A 260 10.42 13.51 6.35
C SER A 260 9.07 13.05 5.83
N ILE A 261 8.99 12.64 4.56
CA ILE A 261 7.77 12.05 3.98
C ILE A 261 7.88 10.53 3.83
N SER A 262 9.04 9.95 4.15
CA SER A 262 9.22 8.51 4.19
C SER A 262 8.26 7.98 5.23
N THR A 263 7.50 6.98 4.86
CA THR A 263 6.63 6.29 5.78
C THR A 263 6.88 4.80 5.60
N GLY A 264 7.27 4.13 6.68
CA GLY A 264 7.29 2.67 6.68
C GLY A 264 5.88 2.07 6.60
N ARG A 265 4.83 2.89 6.81
CA ARG A 265 3.44 2.56 6.53
C ARG A 265 3.15 2.84 5.06
N LYS A 266 2.74 1.81 4.30
CA LYS A 266 2.09 1.99 3.00
C LYS A 266 0.58 2.10 3.25
N PRO A 267 -0.01 3.31 3.41
CA PRO A 267 -1.44 3.42 3.61
C PRO A 267 -2.14 2.83 2.39
N LYS A 268 -3.17 2.03 2.65
CA LYS A 268 -3.96 1.42 1.60
C LYS A 268 -4.87 2.50 1.01
N ILE A 269 -4.66 2.80 -0.27
CA ILE A 269 -5.38 3.89 -0.96
C ILE A 269 -6.78 3.49 -1.43
N ALA A 270 -7.09 2.19 -1.43
CA ALA A 270 -8.36 1.63 -1.88
C ALA A 270 -8.61 0.26 -1.26
N TYR A 271 -9.87 -0.01 -0.92
CA TYR A 271 -10.36 -1.22 -0.26
C TYR A 271 -11.32 -1.96 -1.19
N THR A 272 -11.40 -3.28 -1.03
CA THR A 272 -12.32 -4.14 -1.76
C THR A 272 -13.45 -4.58 -0.84
N ILE A 273 -14.69 -4.31 -1.29
CA ILE A 273 -15.92 -4.69 -0.59
C ILE A 273 -15.94 -6.21 -0.35
N SER A 274 -16.43 -6.64 0.81
CA SER A 274 -16.51 -8.06 1.24
C SER A 274 -15.17 -8.78 1.46
N ARG A 275 -14.03 -8.20 1.07
CA ARG A 275 -12.70 -8.75 1.36
C ARG A 275 -11.99 -8.00 2.48
N ASP A 276 -12.07 -6.68 2.44
CA ASP A 276 -11.36 -5.81 3.36
C ASP A 276 -12.31 -5.31 4.46
N GLU A 277 -12.62 -6.18 5.41
CA GLU A 277 -13.58 -5.90 6.49
C GLU A 277 -13.00 -5.07 7.65
N LEU A 278 -11.67 -4.91 7.71
CA LEU A 278 -10.98 -4.14 8.73
C LEU A 278 -10.25 -2.96 8.10
N ILE A 279 -10.51 -1.77 8.62
CA ILE A 279 -9.77 -0.55 8.27
C ILE A 279 -9.12 0.04 9.54
N GLU A 280 -8.02 0.74 9.36
CA GLU A 280 -7.25 1.35 10.44
C GLU A 280 -7.29 2.87 10.28
N ALA A 281 -7.46 3.58 11.40
CA ALA A 281 -7.37 5.03 11.47
C ALA A 281 -6.62 5.47 12.74
N ASP A 282 -6.15 6.71 12.76
CA ASP A 282 -5.57 7.30 13.97
C ASP A 282 -6.65 7.53 15.04
N ASN A 283 -6.36 7.13 16.27
CA ASN A 283 -7.25 7.41 17.39
C ASN A 283 -7.19 8.91 17.76
N LYS A 284 -8.34 9.58 17.73
CA LYS A 284 -8.53 11.00 18.05
C LYS A 284 -9.58 11.22 19.14
N ILE A 285 -10.02 10.14 19.80
CA ILE A 285 -10.99 10.23 20.89
C ILE A 285 -10.33 10.90 22.10
N THR A 286 -10.91 12.02 22.54
CA THR A 286 -10.49 12.77 23.75
C THR A 286 -11.54 12.76 24.87
N GLY A 287 -12.71 12.17 24.64
CA GLY A 287 -13.83 12.12 25.57
C GLY A 287 -14.58 10.78 25.51
N SER A 288 -15.31 10.43 26.57
CA SER A 288 -15.89 9.09 26.77
C SER A 288 -17.10 8.75 25.90
N GLU A 289 -17.73 9.73 25.24
CA GLU A 289 -18.98 9.54 24.48
C GLU A 289 -18.79 9.62 22.96
N MET A 290 -17.57 9.86 22.47
CA MET A 290 -17.33 9.97 21.03
C MET A 290 -17.18 8.59 20.39
N VAL A 291 -17.95 8.35 19.33
CA VAL A 291 -17.89 7.13 18.52
C VAL A 291 -17.59 7.48 17.09
N TYR A 292 -16.74 6.68 16.44
CA TYR A 292 -16.46 6.86 15.02
C TYR A 292 -17.69 6.52 14.18
N LYS A 293 -17.95 7.34 13.15
CA LYS A 293 -19.02 7.15 12.17
C LYS A 293 -18.44 7.15 10.77
N LEU A 294 -18.97 6.28 9.91
CA LEU A 294 -18.67 6.24 8.49
C LEU A 294 -19.89 6.70 7.70
N LYS A 295 -19.67 7.59 6.72
CA LYS A 295 -20.73 8.11 5.84
C LYS A 295 -20.32 8.02 4.38
N GLY A 296 -21.07 7.25 3.62
CA GLY A 296 -21.02 7.18 2.16
C GLY A 296 -22.02 8.14 1.52
N LYS A 297 -22.37 7.89 0.25
CA LYS A 297 -23.37 8.72 -0.47
C LYS A 297 -24.80 8.51 0.02
N GLN A 298 -25.17 7.26 0.30
CA GLN A 298 -26.54 6.87 0.65
C GLN A 298 -26.68 6.34 2.09
N GLU A 299 -25.58 5.98 2.73
CA GLU A 299 -25.57 5.27 4.01
C GLU A 299 -24.64 5.94 5.02
N GLU A 300 -25.06 5.93 6.29
CA GLU A 300 -24.27 6.34 7.45
C GLU A 300 -24.42 5.26 8.53
N PHE A 301 -23.31 4.80 9.08
CA PHE A 301 -23.32 3.75 10.11
C PHE A 301 -22.16 3.89 11.09
N ILE A 302 -22.29 3.22 12.23
CA ILE A 302 -21.27 3.14 13.28
C ILE A 302 -20.57 1.77 13.13
N PRO A 303 -19.32 1.71 12.62
CA PRO A 303 -18.59 0.45 12.54
C PRO A 303 -18.26 -0.10 13.93
N GLN A 304 -17.92 -1.38 14.01
CA GLN A 304 -17.32 -1.95 15.21
C GLN A 304 -15.95 -1.32 15.45
N GLN A 305 -15.59 -0.99 16.69
CA GLN A 305 -14.39 -0.19 16.97
C GLN A 305 -13.55 -0.84 18.06
N LYS A 306 -12.25 -0.96 17.81
CA LYS A 306 -11.28 -1.45 18.79
C LYS A 306 -10.10 -0.50 18.85
N ILE A 307 -9.96 0.19 19.97
CA ILE A 307 -8.85 1.09 20.22
C ILE A 307 -7.64 0.28 20.67
N ILE A 308 -6.50 0.47 20.01
CA ILE A 308 -5.23 -0.16 20.35
C ILE A 308 -4.16 0.94 20.38
N GLY A 309 -3.91 1.48 21.58
CA GLY A 309 -2.97 2.60 21.79
C GLY A 309 -3.35 3.82 20.94
N PRO A 310 -2.47 4.32 20.05
CA PRO A 310 -2.74 5.49 19.21
C PRO A 310 -3.63 5.19 17.99
N LYS A 311 -4.13 3.96 17.81
CA LYS A 311 -4.88 3.53 16.64
C LYS A 311 -6.29 3.09 17.00
N VAL A 312 -7.21 3.19 16.04
CA VAL A 312 -8.52 2.54 16.07
C VAL A 312 -8.64 1.60 14.89
N ILE A 313 -9.04 0.36 15.17
CA ILE A 313 -9.42 -0.63 14.15
C ILE A 313 -10.93 -0.58 14.02
N LEU A 314 -11.41 -0.36 12.81
CA LEU A 314 -12.83 -0.28 12.48
C LEU A 314 -13.24 -1.50 11.66
N GLY A 315 -14.22 -2.26 12.16
CA GLY A 315 -14.82 -3.41 11.49
C GLY A 315 -16.07 -3.01 10.73
N ILE A 316 -16.04 -3.23 9.41
CA ILE A 316 -17.10 -2.87 8.47
C ILE A 316 -18.23 -3.90 8.43
N ASN A 317 -17.92 -5.19 8.64
CA ASN A 317 -18.91 -6.28 8.75
C ASN A 317 -19.98 -6.27 7.63
N ASN A 318 -19.55 -6.08 6.38
CA ASN A 318 -20.43 -6.00 5.18
C ASN A 318 -21.51 -4.91 5.22
N GLN A 319 -21.34 -3.87 6.03
CA GLN A 319 -22.23 -2.70 6.03
C GLN A 319 -22.04 -1.80 4.82
N ILE A 320 -20.90 -1.91 4.11
CA ILE A 320 -20.63 -1.19 2.87
C ILE A 320 -21.02 -2.07 1.69
N THR A 321 -21.99 -1.60 0.89
CA THR A 321 -22.50 -2.34 -0.27
C THR A 321 -22.28 -1.64 -1.61
N GLU A 322 -22.02 -0.33 -1.59
CA GLU A 322 -21.77 0.47 -2.79
C GLU A 322 -20.31 0.88 -2.91
N ALA A 323 -19.77 0.86 -4.13
CA ALA A 323 -18.44 1.41 -4.40
C ALA A 323 -18.47 2.95 -4.33
N GLY A 324 -17.43 3.54 -3.74
CA GLY A 324 -17.32 4.99 -3.62
C GLY A 324 -16.45 5.45 -2.46
N PHE A 325 -16.63 6.71 -2.08
CA PHE A 325 -15.90 7.37 -1.01
C PHE A 325 -16.72 7.38 0.28
N TYR A 326 -16.06 7.05 1.38
CA TYR A 326 -16.63 6.98 2.71
C TYR A 326 -15.82 7.87 3.66
N ASN A 327 -16.48 8.82 4.30
CA ASN A 327 -15.86 9.75 5.24
C ASN A 327 -15.95 9.21 6.66
N LEU A 328 -14.83 9.19 7.36
CA LEU A 328 -14.73 8.89 8.78
C LEU A 328 -14.74 10.19 9.60
N PHE A 329 -15.59 10.26 10.62
CA PHE A 329 -15.68 11.41 11.50
C PHE A 329 -16.09 10.99 12.92
N LEU A 330 -15.72 11.81 13.91
CA LEU A 330 -16.21 11.71 15.30
C LEU A 330 -17.34 12.71 15.55
N GLU A 331 -17.19 13.92 14.99
CA GLU A 331 -18.16 15.02 15.06
C GLU A 331 -18.67 15.31 13.65
N GLU A 332 -19.97 15.57 13.53
CA GLU A 332 -20.58 15.88 12.24
C GLU A 332 -19.94 17.13 11.62
N GLY A 333 -19.53 17.04 10.36
CA GLY A 333 -18.86 18.12 9.63
C GLY A 333 -17.32 18.12 9.73
N LYS A 334 -16.71 17.34 10.63
CA LYS A 334 -15.24 17.23 10.77
C LYS A 334 -14.71 15.88 10.28
N VAL A 335 -14.38 15.81 9.00
CA VAL A 335 -13.80 14.61 8.38
C VAL A 335 -12.38 14.37 8.90
N LEU A 336 -12.14 13.20 9.48
CA LEU A 336 -10.84 12.75 9.95
C LEU A 336 -10.08 12.01 8.85
N GLU A 337 -10.77 11.09 8.17
CA GLU A 337 -10.17 10.21 7.17
C GLU A 337 -11.17 9.92 6.04
N LYS A 338 -10.65 9.61 4.84
CA LYS A 338 -11.46 9.22 3.68
C LYS A 338 -11.01 7.87 3.15
N PHE A 339 -11.94 6.96 3.03
CA PHE A 339 -11.72 5.62 2.50
C PHE A 339 -12.39 5.48 1.14
N ALA A 340 -11.73 4.78 0.21
CA ALA A 340 -12.32 4.39 -1.06
C ALA A 340 -12.60 2.89 -1.06
N PHE A 341 -13.84 2.50 -1.34
CA PHE A 341 -14.27 1.11 -1.48
C PHE A 341 -14.63 0.82 -2.93
N ASN A 342 -14.21 -0.35 -3.42
CA ASN A 342 -14.44 -0.82 -4.78
C ASN A 342 -15.02 -2.24 -4.75
N TYR A 343 -15.78 -2.59 -5.78
CA TYR A 343 -16.19 -3.97 -6.01
C TYR A 343 -14.98 -4.89 -6.24
N ASP A 344 -15.15 -6.18 -5.98
CA ASP A 344 -14.13 -7.17 -6.36
C ASP A 344 -14.03 -7.22 -7.89
N ARG A 345 -12.80 -7.13 -8.40
CA ARG A 345 -12.50 -7.09 -9.83
C ARG A 345 -12.33 -8.49 -10.43
N LYS A 346 -12.70 -9.54 -9.68
CA LYS A 346 -12.78 -10.88 -10.23
C LYS A 346 -13.92 -10.97 -11.23
N GLU A 347 -13.57 -11.22 -12.48
CA GLU A 347 -14.55 -11.47 -13.52
C GLU A 347 -15.05 -12.91 -13.50
N SER A 348 -16.26 -13.10 -14.04
CA SER A 348 -16.77 -14.43 -14.32
C SER A 348 -15.92 -15.09 -15.41
N ALA A 349 -15.58 -16.37 -15.24
CA ALA A 349 -14.98 -17.15 -16.31
C ALA A 349 -16.04 -17.42 -17.38
N LEU A 350 -15.96 -16.70 -18.51
CA LEU A 350 -16.88 -16.87 -19.66
C LEU A 350 -16.43 -17.98 -20.62
N ALA A 351 -15.51 -18.85 -20.20
CA ALA A 351 -15.14 -20.02 -20.98
C ALA A 351 -16.25 -21.07 -20.88
N TYR A 352 -17.05 -21.16 -21.94
CA TYR A 352 -18.08 -22.17 -22.05
C TYR A 352 -17.56 -23.34 -22.88
N TYR A 353 -17.85 -24.56 -22.45
CA TYR A 353 -17.66 -25.75 -23.27
C TYR A 353 -18.62 -25.70 -24.46
N ASN A 354 -18.08 -25.92 -25.66
CA ASN A 354 -18.91 -26.11 -26.85
C ASN A 354 -19.46 -27.55 -26.89
N GLU A 355 -20.31 -27.86 -27.87
CA GLU A 355 -20.93 -29.20 -27.99
C GLU A 355 -19.91 -30.33 -28.07
N ASN A 356 -18.82 -30.14 -28.82
CA ASN A 356 -17.77 -31.16 -28.98
C ASN A 356 -17.00 -31.34 -27.68
N ASP A 357 -16.69 -30.25 -26.98
CA ASP A 357 -16.01 -30.32 -25.69
C ASP A 357 -16.88 -31.08 -24.66
N LEU A 358 -18.21 -30.89 -24.70
CA LEU A 358 -19.16 -31.61 -23.84
C LEU A 358 -19.28 -33.09 -24.22
N GLU A 359 -19.27 -33.43 -25.51
CA GLU A 359 -19.29 -34.82 -25.99
C GLU A 359 -18.01 -35.57 -25.60
N ASP A 360 -16.85 -34.91 -25.71
CA ASP A 360 -15.56 -35.44 -25.27
C ASP A 360 -15.51 -35.64 -23.75
N LEU A 361 -16.06 -34.71 -22.96
CA LEU A 361 -16.12 -34.81 -21.50
C LEU A 361 -17.12 -35.88 -21.01
N ALA A 362 -18.25 -36.03 -21.71
CA ALA A 362 -19.31 -36.99 -21.38
C ALA A 362 -18.84 -38.45 -21.51
N GLY A 363 -17.94 -38.73 -22.45
CA GLY A 363 -17.45 -40.08 -22.72
C GLY A 363 -18.57 -41.07 -23.11
N PRO A 364 -18.34 -42.40 -23.05
CA PRO A 364 -19.29 -43.39 -23.58
C PRO A 364 -20.52 -43.62 -22.68
N LYS A 365 -20.56 -43.03 -21.48
CA LYS A 365 -21.62 -43.29 -20.47
C LYS A 365 -22.65 -42.18 -20.34
N MET A 366 -22.40 -41.02 -20.96
CA MET A 366 -23.31 -39.89 -20.94
C MET A 366 -23.64 -39.50 -22.38
N THR A 367 -24.83 -38.96 -22.59
CA THR A 367 -25.24 -38.45 -23.91
C THR A 367 -25.62 -36.99 -23.76
N VAL A 368 -24.91 -36.12 -24.48
CA VAL A 368 -25.21 -34.70 -24.53
C VAL A 368 -26.55 -34.52 -25.26
N VAL A 369 -27.51 -33.89 -24.60
CA VAL A 369 -28.83 -33.60 -25.18
C VAL A 369 -28.75 -32.25 -25.87
N LYS A 370 -28.83 -32.27 -27.20
CA LYS A 370 -28.89 -31.04 -28.01
C LYS A 370 -30.29 -30.45 -27.92
N GLY A 371 -30.38 -29.17 -27.55
CA GLY A 371 -31.65 -28.44 -27.49
C GLY A 371 -31.42 -26.95 -27.68
N THR A 372 -32.34 -26.29 -28.38
CA THR A 372 -32.44 -24.83 -28.34
C THR A 372 -33.24 -24.42 -27.11
N ALA A 373 -33.07 -23.19 -26.61
CA ALA A 373 -33.71 -22.67 -25.39
C ALA A 373 -35.27 -22.73 -25.37
N ARG A 374 -35.91 -23.12 -26.49
CA ARG A 374 -37.37 -23.33 -26.62
C ARG A 374 -37.79 -24.79 -26.68
N ALA A 375 -36.86 -25.74 -26.59
CA ALA A 375 -37.20 -27.16 -26.58
C ALA A 375 -37.73 -27.57 -25.21
N ASP A 376 -38.94 -28.12 -25.16
CA ASP A 376 -39.49 -28.74 -23.96
C ASP A 376 -38.72 -30.04 -23.70
N PHE A 377 -37.73 -29.95 -22.79
CA PHE A 377 -36.89 -31.08 -22.40
C PHE A 377 -37.72 -32.28 -21.90
N GLY A 378 -38.96 -32.07 -21.45
CA GLY A 378 -39.88 -33.14 -21.08
C GLY A 378 -40.27 -34.05 -22.25
N GLN A 379 -40.44 -33.52 -23.46
CA GLN A 379 -40.75 -34.32 -24.65
C GLN A 379 -39.52 -35.10 -25.14
N ILE A 380 -38.35 -34.46 -25.21
CA ILE A 380 -37.11 -35.08 -25.70
C ILE A 380 -36.67 -36.24 -24.79
N ILE A 381 -36.78 -36.07 -23.47
CA ILE A 381 -36.47 -37.12 -22.49
C ILE A 381 -37.56 -38.20 -22.50
N GLY A 382 -38.83 -37.80 -22.66
CA GLY A 382 -39.99 -38.70 -22.70
C GLY A 382 -39.98 -39.68 -23.87
N GLU A 383 -39.61 -39.23 -25.07
CA GLU A 383 -39.49 -40.10 -26.25
C GLU A 383 -38.35 -41.11 -26.13
N ARG A 384 -37.20 -40.71 -25.57
CA ARG A 384 -36.06 -41.63 -25.37
C ARG A 384 -36.33 -42.70 -24.31
N ASN A 385 -36.99 -42.37 -23.21
CA ASN A 385 -37.27 -43.33 -22.13
C ASN A 385 -38.40 -44.31 -22.46
N ARG A 386 -39.38 -43.92 -23.29
CA ARG A 386 -40.56 -44.76 -23.56
C ARG A 386 -40.36 -45.72 -24.73
N GLY A 387 -39.28 -45.57 -25.51
CA GLY A 387 -39.06 -46.35 -26.71
C GLY A 387 -40.16 -46.13 -27.75
N ILE A 388 -40.02 -46.77 -28.91
CA ILE A 388 -41.00 -46.65 -29.99
C ILE A 388 -42.31 -47.31 -29.55
N ILE A 389 -43.42 -46.56 -29.56
CA ILE A 389 -44.74 -47.01 -29.11
C ILE A 389 -45.34 -47.96 -30.16
N LEU A 390 -44.98 -49.25 -30.10
CA LEU A 390 -45.38 -50.28 -31.07
C LEU A 390 -46.71 -50.98 -30.73
N TRP A 391 -47.33 -50.72 -29.58
CA TRP A 391 -48.54 -51.45 -29.15
C TRP A 391 -49.70 -51.35 -30.14
N ARG A 392 -49.84 -50.21 -30.85
CA ARG A 392 -50.88 -50.03 -31.87
C ARG A 392 -50.70 -51.02 -33.02
N TRP A 393 -49.45 -51.25 -33.43
CA TRP A 393 -49.11 -52.24 -34.45
C TRP A 393 -49.35 -53.67 -33.95
N CYS A 394 -48.99 -53.97 -32.71
CA CYS A 394 -49.28 -55.28 -32.10
C CYS A 394 -50.79 -55.56 -32.03
N LEU A 395 -51.62 -54.55 -31.72
CA LEU A 395 -53.07 -54.69 -31.61
C LEU A 395 -53.73 -54.91 -32.98
N ILE A 396 -53.27 -54.20 -34.02
CA ILE A 396 -53.70 -54.41 -35.40
C ILE A 396 -53.34 -55.83 -35.87
N LEU A 397 -52.12 -56.29 -35.61
CA LEU A 397 -51.69 -57.64 -35.96
C LEU A 397 -52.51 -58.72 -35.23
N ALA A 398 -52.81 -58.52 -33.94
CA ALA A 398 -53.66 -59.43 -33.18
C ALA A 398 -55.08 -59.54 -33.78
N LEU A 399 -55.70 -58.41 -34.15
CA LEU A 399 -57.00 -58.38 -34.82
C LEU A 399 -56.97 -59.07 -36.19
N ILE A 400 -55.90 -58.88 -36.97
CA ILE A 400 -55.71 -59.55 -38.26
C ILE A 400 -55.60 -61.06 -38.07
N PHE A 401 -54.82 -61.53 -37.09
CA PHE A 401 -54.72 -62.97 -36.80
C PHE A 401 -56.04 -63.57 -36.34
N LEU A 402 -56.83 -62.86 -35.52
CA LEU A 402 -58.15 -63.30 -35.07
C LEU A 402 -59.15 -63.38 -36.24
N ALA A 403 -59.12 -62.41 -37.16
CA ALA A 403 -59.93 -62.44 -38.37
C ALA A 403 -59.52 -63.58 -39.30
N LEU A 404 -58.21 -63.81 -39.48
CA LEU A 404 -57.68 -64.95 -40.24
C LEU A 404 -58.08 -66.28 -39.62
N GLU A 405 -58.01 -66.40 -38.29
CA GLU A 405 -58.46 -67.57 -37.55
C GLU A 405 -59.96 -67.82 -37.77
N ALA A 406 -60.80 -66.79 -37.65
CA ALA A 406 -62.23 -66.91 -37.90
C ALA A 406 -62.56 -67.31 -39.34
N ILE A 407 -61.81 -66.80 -40.32
CA ILE A 407 -61.93 -67.19 -41.73
C ILE A 407 -61.48 -68.66 -41.92
N LEU A 408 -60.36 -69.06 -41.34
CA LEU A 408 -59.86 -70.43 -41.38
C LEU A 408 -60.87 -71.41 -40.76
N LEU A 409 -61.40 -71.12 -39.58
CA LEU A 409 -62.41 -71.95 -38.91
C LEU A 409 -63.72 -72.05 -39.70
N ARG A 410 -64.10 -70.99 -40.44
CA ARG A 410 -65.35 -70.97 -41.21
C ARG A 410 -65.26 -71.72 -42.53
N PHE A 411 -64.09 -71.71 -43.18
CA PHE A 411 -63.90 -72.34 -44.49
C PHE A 411 -63.18 -73.70 -44.44
N TRP A 412 -62.56 -74.05 -43.31
CA TRP A 412 -61.94 -75.35 -43.10
C TRP A 412 -62.89 -76.26 -42.31
N LYS A 413 -63.77 -76.96 -43.03
CA LYS A 413 -64.48 -78.11 -42.48
C LYS A 413 -63.53 -79.30 -42.43
N VAL A 414 -63.22 -79.77 -41.22
CA VAL A 414 -62.84 -81.17 -40.97
C VAL A 414 -64.12 -81.97 -40.82
#